data_AF-X6M8D1-F1
#
_entry.id   AF-X6M8D1-F1
#
_cell.length_a   1.000
_cell.length_b   1.000
_cell.length_c   1.000
_cell.angle_alpha   90.00
_cell.angle_beta   90.00
_cell.angle_gamma   90.00
#
_symmetry.space_group_name_H-M   'P 1'
#
loop_
_entity.id
_entity.type
_entity.pdbx_description
1 polymer ?
#
loop_
_entity_poly.entity_id
_entity_poly.type
_entity_poly.pdbx_seq_one_letter_code
_entity_poly.pdbx_strand_id
1 'polypeptide(L)'
;NIKRVEMPGKSDEELANITWKVYEKFRYRSVFTKNQTLQGLIRTEYQCSKCEQRITVLFDEFTVLKIPIINSKKNVSFENCLKEYIKPQLFKNNIRECSNCKRERFTKETKTIYYPPEYLILAVDRFNLDTMEKNYANVKPCLLLDFSPFSARCNTISNSTVS
;
A
#
# COMPACT_ATOMS: atom_id res chain seq x y z
N ASN A 1 6.68 10.08 -15.21
CA ASN A 1 7.04 9.49 -13.91
C ASN A 1 7.55 10.56 -12.99
N ILE A 2 6.73 10.96 -12.01
CA ILE A 2 7.20 11.78 -10.88
C ILE A 2 8.19 10.90 -10.11
N LYS A 3 9.41 11.40 -9.86
CA LYS A 3 10.44 10.63 -9.15
C LYS A 3 9.99 10.39 -7.71
N ARG A 4 10.13 9.15 -7.22
CA ARG A 4 9.86 8.78 -5.82
C ARG A 4 10.75 9.59 -4.88
N VAL A 5 10.16 10.12 -3.81
CA VAL A 5 10.85 10.97 -2.85
C VAL A 5 11.36 10.09 -1.69
N GLU A 6 12.62 9.68 -1.77
CA GLU A 6 13.35 9.08 -0.65
C GLU A 6 14.15 10.19 0.05
N MET A 7 13.74 10.59 1.25
CA MET A 7 14.47 11.59 2.04
C MET A 7 14.73 11.05 3.46
N PRO A 8 15.96 10.65 3.79
CA PRO A 8 16.29 10.15 5.12
C PRO A 8 16.08 11.26 6.18
N GLY A 9 15.56 10.87 7.34
CA GLY A 9 15.36 11.76 8.50
C GLY A 9 14.05 12.55 8.54
N LYS A 10 13.19 12.44 7.51
CA LYS A 10 11.83 13.02 7.54
C LYS A 10 10.80 12.06 8.12
N SER A 11 9.79 12.62 8.76
CA SER A 11 8.63 11.86 9.24
C SER A 11 7.76 11.36 8.09
N ASP A 12 6.95 10.31 8.35
CA ASP A 12 6.02 9.74 7.37
C ASP A 12 5.03 10.81 6.85
N GLU A 13 4.56 11.70 7.74
CA GLU A 13 3.64 12.79 7.38
C GLU A 13 4.28 13.83 6.47
N GLU A 14 5.53 14.24 6.76
CA GLU A 14 6.26 15.16 5.88
C GLU A 14 6.48 14.57 4.49
N LEU A 15 6.90 13.29 4.41
CA LEU A 15 7.12 12.59 3.15
C LEU A 15 5.83 12.45 2.35
N ALA A 16 4.73 12.09 3.01
CA ALA A 16 3.42 12.01 2.39
C ALA A 16 2.97 13.38 1.84
N ASN A 17 3.11 14.45 2.63
CA ASN A 17 2.74 15.81 2.24
C ASN A 17 3.59 16.34 1.08
N ILE A 18 4.89 16.08 1.08
CA ILE A 18 5.78 16.46 -0.03
C ILE A 18 5.37 15.70 -1.29
N THR A 19 5.17 14.39 -1.19
CA THR A 19 4.75 13.55 -2.32
C THR A 19 3.42 14.03 -2.90
N TRP A 20 2.46 14.33 -2.04
CA TRP A 20 1.15 14.85 -2.44
C TRP A 20 1.24 16.20 -3.15
N LYS A 21 2.02 17.15 -2.61
CA LYS A 21 2.23 18.48 -3.23
C LYS A 21 2.89 18.37 -4.60
N VAL A 22 3.87 17.48 -4.74
CA VAL A 22 4.51 17.21 -6.03
C VAL A 22 3.49 16.64 -7.00
N TYR A 23 2.71 15.65 -6.57
CA TYR A 23 1.61 15.08 -7.35
C TYR A 23 0.62 16.14 -7.84
N GLU A 24 0.13 17.02 -6.97
CA GLU A 24 -0.80 18.11 -7.31
C GLU A 24 -0.20 19.12 -8.29
N LYS A 25 1.11 19.40 -8.20
CA LYS A 25 1.80 20.35 -9.07
C LYS A 25 1.96 19.84 -10.50
N PHE A 26 2.24 18.54 -10.67
CA PHE A 26 2.63 17.97 -11.96
C PHE A 26 1.51 17.24 -12.71
N ARG A 27 0.34 17.00 -12.09
CA ARG A 27 -0.80 16.37 -12.76
C ARG A 27 -1.73 17.41 -13.40
N TYR A 28 -2.33 17.00 -14.51
CA TYR A 28 -3.42 17.73 -15.16
C TYR A 28 -4.54 17.99 -14.13
N ARG A 29 -4.93 19.26 -13.96
CA ARG A 29 -6.07 19.69 -13.12
C ARG A 29 -7.38 19.28 -13.82
N SER A 30 -7.75 18.00 -13.76
CA SER A 30 -9.06 17.53 -14.17
C SER A 30 -10.01 17.58 -12.98
N VAL A 31 -11.32 17.63 -13.25
CA VAL A 31 -12.34 17.57 -12.18
C VAL A 31 -12.20 16.29 -11.35
N PHE A 32 -11.72 15.21 -11.97
CA PHE A 32 -11.45 13.93 -11.31
C PHE A 32 -10.19 13.89 -10.45
N THR A 33 -9.26 14.85 -10.62
CA THR A 33 -8.01 14.94 -9.85
C THR A 33 -8.04 15.98 -8.74
N LYS A 34 -9.09 16.81 -8.70
CA LYS A 34 -9.31 17.79 -7.65
C LYS A 34 -9.85 17.09 -6.39
N ASN A 35 -9.44 17.54 -5.21
CA ASN A 35 -10.02 17.12 -3.92
C ASN A 35 -9.98 15.62 -3.59
N GLN A 36 -8.99 14.84 -4.06
CA GLN A 36 -8.90 13.40 -3.74
C GLN A 36 -10.13 12.57 -4.17
N THR A 37 -10.89 13.02 -5.18
CA THR A 37 -12.11 12.33 -5.61
C THR A 37 -11.84 10.87 -5.99
N LEU A 38 -10.80 10.60 -6.79
CA LEU A 38 -10.43 9.23 -7.18
C LEU A 38 -9.00 8.84 -6.79
N GLN A 39 -8.18 9.79 -6.34
CA GLN A 39 -6.77 9.52 -6.05
C GLN A 39 -6.50 9.48 -4.57
N GLY A 40 -5.76 8.44 -4.19
CA GLY A 40 -5.22 8.30 -2.85
C GLY A 40 -3.70 8.21 -2.88
N LEU A 41 -3.15 8.01 -1.69
CA LEU A 41 -1.73 7.80 -1.48
C LEU A 41 -1.52 6.46 -0.75
N ILE A 42 -0.69 5.60 -1.31
CA ILE A 42 -0.24 4.36 -0.67
C ILE A 42 1.08 4.64 0.06
N ARG A 43 1.21 4.08 1.25
CA ARG A 43 2.45 3.97 2.00
C ARG A 43 3.02 2.55 1.83
N THR A 44 4.23 2.47 1.32
CA THR A 44 4.98 1.21 1.16
C THR A 44 6.14 1.22 2.14
N GLU A 45 6.13 0.32 3.12
CA GLU A 45 7.20 0.16 4.10
C GLU A 45 8.08 -1.04 3.78
N TYR A 46 9.40 -0.83 3.83
CA TYR A 46 10.41 -1.85 3.67
C TYR A 46 11.05 -2.18 5.02
N GLN A 47 10.92 -3.43 5.44
CA GLN A 47 11.50 -3.93 6.69
C GLN A 47 12.54 -5.02 6.42
N CYS A 48 13.58 -5.06 7.25
CA CYS A 48 14.58 -6.12 7.18
C CYS A 48 13.94 -7.49 7.48
N SER A 49 14.11 -8.46 6.60
CA SER A 49 13.58 -9.82 6.83
C SER A 49 14.17 -10.54 8.06
N LYS A 50 15.34 -10.10 8.56
CA LYS A 50 16.07 -10.76 9.65
C LYS A 50 15.90 -10.10 11.01
N CYS A 51 15.99 -8.78 11.09
CA CYS A 51 15.90 -8.03 12.35
C CYS A 51 14.65 -7.17 12.46
N GLU A 52 13.79 -7.18 11.42
CA GLU A 52 12.51 -6.47 11.35
C GLU A 52 12.60 -4.94 11.45
N GLN A 53 13.83 -4.42 11.55
CA GLN A 53 14.11 -2.98 11.49
C GLN A 53 13.54 -2.40 10.20
N ARG A 54 12.79 -1.32 10.35
CA ARG A 54 12.35 -0.46 9.24
C ARG A 54 13.58 0.12 8.52
N ILE A 55 13.65 -0.12 7.22
CA ILE A 55 14.73 0.36 6.34
C ILE A 55 14.32 1.69 5.70
N THR A 56 13.17 1.71 5.03
CA THR A 56 12.67 2.93 4.36
C THR A 56 11.15 2.85 4.16
N VAL A 57 10.54 4.00 3.89
CA VAL A 57 9.13 4.13 3.52
C VAL A 57 9.02 5.00 2.29
N LEU A 58 8.16 4.57 1.36
CA LEU A 58 7.84 5.27 0.13
C LEU A 58 6.35 5.60 0.09
N PHE A 59 6.03 6.66 -0.64
CA PHE A 59 4.67 7.04 -0.94
C PHE A 59 4.47 7.08 -2.45
N ASP A 60 3.40 6.47 -2.92
CA ASP A 60 3.02 6.43 -4.33
C ASP A 60 1.54 6.78 -4.46
N GLU A 61 1.18 7.59 -5.46
CA GLU A 61 -0.21 7.85 -5.77
C GLU A 61 -0.90 6.63 -6.37
N PHE A 62 -2.22 6.55 -6.21
CA PHE A 62 -3.02 5.56 -6.93
C PHE A 62 -4.40 6.11 -7.29
N THR A 63 -4.97 5.62 -8.39
CA THR A 63 -6.39 5.81 -8.75
C THR A 63 -7.17 4.50 -8.62
N VAL A 64 -6.48 3.36 -8.76
CA VAL A 64 -7.06 2.02 -8.73
C VAL A 64 -6.19 1.15 -7.82
N LEU A 65 -6.80 0.46 -6.86
CA LEU A 65 -6.15 -0.59 -6.09
C LEU A 65 -6.39 -1.93 -6.75
N LYS A 66 -5.32 -2.57 -7.21
CA LYS A 66 -5.35 -3.96 -7.66
C LYS A 66 -5.21 -4.87 -6.45
N ILE A 67 -6.28 -5.56 -6.10
CA ILE A 67 -6.30 -6.50 -4.95
C ILE A 67 -6.08 -7.92 -5.44
N PRO A 68 -5.16 -8.69 -4.84
CA PRO A 68 -4.88 -10.05 -5.24
C PRO A 68 -6.04 -10.97 -4.84
N ILE A 69 -6.27 -12.02 -5.62
CA ILE A 69 -7.12 -13.14 -5.21
C ILE A 69 -6.22 -14.26 -4.69
N ILE A 70 -6.49 -14.70 -3.47
CA ILE A 70 -5.87 -15.92 -2.94
C ILE A 70 -6.38 -17.09 -3.79
N ASN A 71 -5.47 -17.79 -4.46
CA ASN A 71 -5.78 -18.91 -5.35
C ASN A 71 -6.42 -20.04 -4.53
N SER A 72 -7.75 -20.02 -4.43
CA SER A 72 -8.52 -20.99 -3.66
C SER A 72 -9.69 -21.46 -4.50
N LYS A 73 -9.98 -22.77 -4.47
CA LYS A 73 -11.12 -23.38 -5.17
C LYS A 73 -12.48 -23.01 -4.53
N LYS A 74 -12.57 -21.91 -3.77
CA LYS A 74 -13.70 -21.54 -2.91
C LYS A 74 -14.11 -20.08 -3.09
N ASN A 75 -15.26 -19.72 -2.50
CA ASN A 75 -15.70 -18.33 -2.36
C ASN A 75 -14.72 -17.53 -1.49
N VAL A 76 -14.30 -16.36 -1.96
CA VAL A 76 -13.40 -15.43 -1.25
C VAL A 76 -14.18 -14.15 -0.92
N SER A 77 -13.92 -13.50 0.21
CA SER A 77 -14.52 -12.21 0.56
C SER A 77 -13.59 -11.05 0.19
N PHE A 78 -14.14 -9.85 -0.01
CA PHE A 78 -13.34 -8.65 -0.30
C PHE A 78 -12.34 -8.33 0.82
N GLU A 79 -12.72 -8.53 2.08
CA GLU A 79 -11.86 -8.31 3.24
C GLU A 79 -10.64 -9.23 3.21
N ASN A 80 -10.80 -10.48 2.77
CA ASN A 80 -9.69 -11.41 2.64
C ASN A 80 -8.72 -10.98 1.53
N CYS A 81 -9.22 -10.49 0.39
CA CYS A 81 -8.37 -9.94 -0.67
C CYS A 81 -7.61 -8.70 -0.18
N LEU A 82 -8.24 -7.82 0.61
CA LEU A 82 -7.59 -6.65 1.20
C LEU A 82 -6.56 -7.02 2.28
N LYS A 83 -6.87 -8.02 3.11
CA LYS A 83 -5.90 -8.57 4.07
C LYS A 83 -4.67 -9.11 3.37
N GLU A 84 -4.84 -9.81 2.25
CA GLU A 84 -3.70 -10.31 1.48
C GLU A 84 -2.92 -9.17 0.78
N TYR A 85 -3.61 -8.10 0.37
CA TYR A 85 -2.97 -6.91 -0.18
C TYR A 85 -2.02 -6.23 0.82
N ILE A 86 -2.45 -6.07 2.08
CA ILE A 86 -1.65 -5.41 3.12
C ILE A 86 -0.62 -6.34 3.80
N LYS A 87 -0.73 -7.64 3.58
CA LYS A 87 0.16 -8.63 4.20
C LYS A 87 1.61 -8.36 3.79
N PRO A 88 2.58 -8.38 4.72
CA PRO A 88 3.99 -8.24 4.38
C PRO A 88 4.44 -9.32 3.39
N GLN A 89 4.96 -8.91 2.24
CA GLN A 89 5.42 -9.82 1.19
C GLN A 89 6.94 -9.77 1.07
N LEU A 90 7.56 -10.95 0.96
CA LEU A 90 8.99 -11.06 0.71
C LEU A 90 9.24 -11.10 -0.80
N PHE A 91 9.82 -10.03 -1.33
CA PHE A 91 10.23 -10.01 -2.72
C PHE A 91 11.68 -10.49 -2.83
N LYS A 92 11.90 -11.63 -3.50
CA LYS A 92 13.24 -12.22 -3.69
C LYS A 92 14.23 -11.26 -4.36
N ASN A 93 13.73 -10.33 -5.17
CA ASN A 93 14.57 -9.37 -5.89
C ASN A 93 14.73 -8.03 -5.15
N ASN A 94 14.19 -7.89 -3.95
CA ASN A 94 14.23 -6.63 -3.18
C ASN A 94 15.22 -6.75 -2.02
N ILE A 95 16.50 -6.68 -2.38
CA ILE A 95 17.62 -6.68 -1.45
C ILE A 95 18.00 -5.23 -1.15
N ARG A 96 18.08 -4.88 0.13
CA ARG A 96 18.51 -3.54 0.58
C ARG A 96 19.50 -3.65 1.72
N GLU A 97 20.36 -2.66 1.85
CA GLU A 97 21.26 -2.55 2.98
C GLU A 97 20.47 -2.23 4.25
N CYS A 98 20.68 -3.04 5.29
CA CYS A 98 20.07 -2.81 6.59
C CYS A 98 21.09 -2.15 7.53
N SER A 99 20.76 -0.96 8.03
CA SER A 99 21.61 -0.20 8.96
C SER A 99 21.93 -0.95 10.26
N ASN A 100 21.01 -1.78 10.74
CA ASN A 100 21.21 -2.59 11.94
C ASN A 100 22.06 -3.84 11.68
N CYS A 101 21.83 -4.55 10.56
CA CYS A 101 22.61 -5.73 10.20
C CYS A 101 23.97 -5.41 9.55
N LYS A 102 24.16 -4.17 9.08
CA LYS A 102 25.33 -3.69 8.33
C LYS A 102 25.68 -4.55 7.11
N ARG A 103 24.63 -5.06 6.45
CA ARG A 103 24.74 -5.86 5.22
C ARG A 103 23.43 -5.88 4.46
N GLU A 104 23.53 -6.28 3.20
CA GLU A 104 22.40 -6.51 2.33
C GLU A 104 21.51 -7.66 2.83
N ARG A 105 20.20 -7.40 2.79
CA ARG A 105 19.15 -8.29 3.25
C ARG A 105 17.94 -8.23 2.35
N PHE A 106 17.26 -9.37 2.21
CA PHE A 106 15.91 -9.39 1.67
C PHE A 106 15.00 -8.52 2.54
N THR A 107 14.06 -7.85 1.89
CA THR A 107 13.13 -6.94 2.55
C THR A 107 11.70 -7.46 2.47
N LYS A 108 10.96 -7.31 3.57
CA LYS A 108 9.52 -7.46 3.61
C LYS A 108 8.91 -6.12 3.18
N GLU A 109 8.06 -6.13 2.16
CA GLU A 109 7.31 -4.97 1.69
C GLU A 109 5.88 -5.03 2.22
N THR A 110 5.43 -3.96 2.86
CA THR A 110 4.07 -3.84 3.41
C THR A 110 3.40 -2.61 2.81
N LYS A 111 2.24 -2.77 2.18
CA LYS A 111 1.46 -1.66 1.61
C LYS A 111 0.27 -1.33 2.48
N THR A 112 0.02 -0.04 2.66
CA THR A 112 -1.12 0.47 3.43
C THR A 112 -1.66 1.72 2.75
N ILE A 113 -2.95 2.01 2.91
CA ILE A 113 -3.54 3.25 2.37
C ILE A 113 -3.22 4.37 3.36
N TYR A 114 -2.53 5.41 2.91
CA TYR A 114 -2.18 6.56 3.73
C TYR A 114 -3.23 7.67 3.62
N TYR A 115 -3.50 8.11 2.38
CA TYR A 115 -4.62 9.00 2.07
C TYR A 115 -5.68 8.22 1.29
N PRO A 116 -6.85 7.94 1.88
CA PRO A 116 -7.93 7.31 1.15
C PRO A 116 -8.57 8.31 0.16
N PRO A 117 -8.94 7.88 -1.06
CA PRO A 117 -9.76 8.69 -1.94
C PRO A 117 -11.21 8.75 -1.44
N GLU A 118 -11.97 9.74 -1.92
CA GLU A 118 -13.42 9.82 -1.71
C GLU A 118 -14.15 8.63 -2.36
N TYR A 119 -13.77 8.32 -3.60
CA TYR A 119 -14.25 7.16 -4.35
C TYR A 119 -13.09 6.22 -4.66
N LEU A 120 -13.18 5.00 -4.12
CA LEU A 120 -12.16 3.99 -4.31
C LEU A 120 -12.53 3.02 -5.45
N ILE A 121 -11.67 2.94 -6.47
CA ILE A 121 -11.78 1.91 -7.50
C ILE A 121 -10.95 0.69 -7.10
N LEU A 122 -11.63 -0.43 -6.87
CA LEU A 122 -10.99 -1.72 -6.64
C LEU A 122 -11.02 -2.58 -7.91
N ALA A 123 -9.85 -2.99 -8.38
CA ALA A 123 -9.71 -3.97 -9.44
C ALA A 123 -9.27 -5.30 -8.83
N VAL A 124 -10.05 -6.35 -9.04
CA VAL A 124 -9.66 -7.69 -8.59
C VAL A 124 -8.67 -8.28 -9.59
N ASP A 125 -7.45 -8.56 -9.13
CA ASP A 125 -6.39 -9.09 -9.98
C ASP A 125 -6.58 -10.58 -10.24
N ARG A 126 -7.20 -10.90 -11.38
CA ARG A 126 -7.63 -12.24 -11.78
C ARG A 126 -6.65 -12.96 -12.69
N PHE A 127 -5.64 -12.28 -13.22
CA PHE A 127 -4.81 -12.83 -14.27
C PHE A 127 -3.44 -13.18 -13.74
N ASN A 128 -3.06 -14.45 -13.86
CA ASN A 128 -1.70 -14.87 -13.58
C ASN A 128 -0.91 -14.84 -14.89
N LEU A 129 0.08 -13.95 -14.97
CA LEU A 129 0.91 -13.81 -16.17
C LEU A 129 1.95 -14.93 -16.31
N ASP A 130 2.30 -15.63 -15.23
CA ASP A 130 3.25 -16.74 -15.30
C ASP A 130 2.57 -18.01 -15.86
N THR A 131 1.32 -18.26 -15.47
CA THR A 131 0.55 -19.42 -15.95
C THR A 131 -0.35 -19.11 -17.15
N MET A 132 -0.55 -17.82 -17.48
CA MET A 132 -1.52 -17.35 -18.49
C MET A 132 -2.96 -17.76 -18.21
N GLU A 133 -3.31 -17.96 -16.93
CA GLU A 133 -4.64 -18.40 -16.51
C GLU A 133 -5.44 -17.26 -15.85
N LYS A 134 -6.76 -17.36 -15.99
CA LYS A 134 -7.72 -16.52 -15.28
C LYS A 134 -8.23 -17.23 -14.03
N ASN A 135 -8.18 -16.54 -12.89
CA ASN A 135 -8.77 -16.97 -11.64
C ASN A 135 -10.27 -16.65 -11.62
N TYR A 136 -11.08 -17.72 -11.65
CA TYR A 136 -12.54 -17.68 -11.64
C TYR A 136 -13.15 -17.74 -10.23
N ALA A 137 -12.36 -17.62 -9.16
CA ALA A 137 -12.88 -17.61 -7.80
C ALA A 137 -13.94 -16.52 -7.63
N ASN A 138 -15.06 -16.90 -7.03
CA ASN A 138 -16.14 -15.99 -6.73
C ASN A 138 -15.71 -15.06 -5.57
N VAL A 139 -15.69 -13.75 -5.84
CA VAL A 139 -15.39 -12.74 -4.81
C VAL A 139 -16.72 -12.15 -4.37
N LYS A 140 -17.13 -12.50 -3.15
CA LYS A 140 -18.43 -12.07 -2.60
C LYS A 140 -18.43 -10.55 -2.42
N PRO A 141 -19.44 -9.83 -2.95
CA PRO A 141 -19.56 -8.39 -2.75
C PRO A 141 -19.77 -8.06 -1.28
N CYS A 142 -19.31 -6.87 -0.89
CA CYS A 142 -19.51 -6.32 0.45
C CYS A 142 -20.20 -4.95 0.32
N LEU A 143 -21.31 -4.76 1.04
CA LEU A 143 -22.08 -3.51 1.04
C LEU A 143 -21.48 -2.45 1.97
N LEU A 144 -20.82 -2.90 3.04
CA LEU A 144 -20.21 -2.05 4.07
C LEU A 144 -18.81 -2.57 4.37
N LEU A 145 -17.82 -1.91 3.78
CA LEU A 145 -16.43 -2.30 3.90
C LEU A 145 -15.69 -1.28 4.76
N ASP A 146 -15.26 -1.71 5.94
CA ASP A 146 -14.43 -0.89 6.84
C ASP A 146 -12.96 -0.90 6.37
N PHE A 147 -12.47 0.27 5.95
CA PHE A 147 -11.09 0.45 5.49
C PHE A 147 -10.12 0.83 6.60
N SER A 148 -10.60 1.16 7.79
CA SER A 148 -9.78 1.63 8.92
C SER A 148 -8.63 0.67 9.26
N PRO A 149 -8.82 -0.66 9.29
CA PRO A 149 -7.75 -1.62 9.57
C PRO A 149 -6.63 -1.64 8.52
N PHE A 150 -6.90 -1.13 7.31
CA PHE A 150 -5.98 -1.13 6.18
C PHE A 150 -5.33 0.26 5.98
N SER A 151 -5.68 1.24 6.83
CA SER A 151 -5.15 2.60 6.79
C SER A 151 -4.00 2.81 7.77
N ALA A 152 -2.91 3.40 7.29
CA ALA A 152 -1.74 3.70 8.13
C ALA A 152 -2.00 4.76 9.20
N ARG A 153 -2.94 5.70 8.98
CA ARG A 153 -3.21 6.80 9.92
C ARG A 153 -4.03 6.37 11.14
N CYS A 154 -4.69 5.22 11.10
CA CYS A 154 -5.46 4.72 12.25
C CYS A 154 -4.59 4.05 13.32
N ASN A 155 -3.37 3.62 12.99
CA ASN A 155 -2.52 2.87 13.92
C ASN A 155 -1.70 3.75 14.89
N THR A 156 -1.82 5.08 14.83
CA THR A 156 -1.06 6.02 15.68
C THR A 156 -1.83 6.55 16.90
N ILE A 157 -3.11 6.18 17.08
CA ILE A 157 -3.92 6.72 18.21
C ILE A 157 -3.86 5.83 19.46
N SER A 158 -3.34 4.61 19.40
CA SER A 158 -3.40 3.67 20.53
C SER A 158 -2.12 3.58 21.37
N ASN A 159 -1.44 4.69 21.71
CA ASN A 159 -0.34 4.66 22.70
C ASN A 159 -0.10 6.01 23.43
N SER A 160 -1.15 6.75 23.74
CA SER A 160 -1.06 7.89 24.67
C SER A 160 -2.36 8.07 25.44
N THR A 161 -2.55 7.28 26.49
CA THR A 161 -3.20 7.65 27.76
C THR A 161 -3.49 6.37 28.57
N VAL A 162 -2.57 5.98 29.45
CA VAL A 162 -2.87 5.63 30.84
C VAL A 162 -1.62 5.94 31.66
N SER A 163 -1.65 7.06 32.37
CA SER A 163 -0.81 7.38 33.52
C SER A 163 -1.70 8.16 34.49
#